data_AF-A0A3D0W2W7-F1
#
_entry.id   AF-A0A3D0W2W7-F1
#
_cell.length_a   1.000
_cell.length_b   1.000
_cell.length_c   1.000
_cell.angle_alpha   90.00
_cell.angle_beta   90.00
_cell.angle_gamma   90.00
#
_symmetry.space_group_name_H-M   'P 1'
#
loop_
_entity.id
_entity.type
_entity.pdbx_description
1 polymer ?
#
loop_
_entity_poly.entity_id
_entity_poly.type
_entity_poly.pdbx_seq_one_letter_code
_entity_poly.pdbx_strand_id
1 'polypeptide(L)'
;MKHQQLIQQLTLEEKASLMSGKDFWQTVNIDRLNIPSIFLADGPNGLRKQKAAADHLGLNESIKSTCFPTSATIANSWNPIIIETAATLLGAEAVAEKVSVLLGPGVNIKRNPLAGRNFEYFSEDPYLAGKLSAAFIRGVQSQGITTSVKHFAANNQELRRMSIDSVVDERALREIYLTPFEISVKEGKTKAVMASYNLVNGVYANENEHLLQEILRNEWGFKGIVVSDWGGINDRVSSLKASSELEMPTSGGQTNLEIVEAVKNGSLDGKVLDEAVDRLLTLVFDTQESLKNKPSTFDIEMHHLIAQKAAEESMVLLKNDNQCLPLKEHQKIAVIGDFARELRFQGAG
;
A
#
# COMPACT_ATOMS: atom_id res chain seq x y z
N MET A 1 1.11 -24.71 -5.66
CA MET A 1 1.89 -23.69 -6.38
C MET A 1 1.42 -23.63 -7.83
N LYS A 2 1.24 -22.43 -8.41
CA LYS A 2 0.75 -22.19 -9.78
C LYS A 2 1.88 -22.27 -10.83
N HIS A 3 3.11 -21.93 -10.47
CA HIS A 3 4.26 -21.73 -11.36
C HIS A 3 5.39 -22.75 -11.13
N GLN A 4 5.07 -23.96 -10.67
CA GLN A 4 6.05 -24.99 -10.26
C GLN A 4 7.11 -25.30 -11.34
N GLN A 5 6.73 -25.40 -12.61
CA GLN A 5 7.67 -25.68 -13.71
C GLN A 5 8.70 -24.56 -13.92
N LEU A 6 8.30 -23.30 -13.70
CA LEU A 6 9.21 -22.16 -13.81
C LEU A 6 10.14 -22.09 -12.60
N ILE A 7 9.59 -22.35 -11.40
CA ILE A 7 10.34 -22.38 -10.14
C ILE A 7 11.43 -23.46 -10.15
N GLN A 8 11.16 -24.62 -10.76
CA GLN A 8 12.16 -25.69 -10.92
C GLN A 8 13.31 -25.31 -11.86
N GLN A 9 13.11 -24.34 -12.74
CA GLN A 9 14.15 -23.85 -13.64
C GLN A 9 15.02 -22.76 -13.01
N LEU A 10 14.56 -22.10 -11.94
CA LEU A 10 15.31 -21.08 -11.21
C LEU A 10 16.41 -21.72 -10.35
N THR A 11 17.59 -21.10 -10.32
CA THR A 11 18.62 -21.43 -9.32
C THR A 11 18.18 -20.93 -7.94
N LEU A 12 18.83 -21.43 -6.88
CA LEU A 12 18.56 -20.95 -5.53
C LEU A 12 18.85 -19.45 -5.38
N GLU A 13 19.95 -18.98 -5.99
CA GLU A 13 20.35 -17.59 -6.00
C GLU A 13 19.33 -16.69 -6.73
N GLU A 14 18.76 -17.16 -7.84
CA GLU A 14 17.71 -16.40 -8.54
C GLU A 14 16.41 -16.36 -7.73
N LYS A 15 16.00 -17.47 -7.10
CA LYS A 15 14.85 -17.51 -6.20
C LYS A 15 15.01 -16.51 -5.05
N ALA A 16 16.17 -16.48 -4.41
CA ALA A 16 16.48 -15.53 -3.35
C ALA A 16 16.46 -14.08 -3.88
N SER A 17 17.02 -13.83 -5.08
CA SER A 17 17.04 -12.49 -5.68
C SER A 17 15.64 -11.93 -5.97
N LEU A 18 14.67 -12.78 -6.30
CA LEU A 18 13.29 -12.38 -6.53
C LEU A 18 12.59 -11.90 -5.25
N MET A 19 13.08 -12.26 -4.06
CA MET A 19 12.54 -11.83 -2.76
C MET A 19 13.07 -10.45 -2.31
N SER A 20 13.69 -9.71 -3.22
CA SER A 20 14.23 -8.38 -2.94
C SER A 20 13.99 -7.43 -4.12
N GLY A 21 13.92 -6.14 -3.82
CA GLY A 21 13.94 -5.09 -4.82
C GLY A 21 15.22 -5.15 -5.67
N LYS A 22 15.07 -4.82 -6.95
CA LYS A 22 16.18 -4.49 -7.85
C LYS A 22 16.77 -3.11 -7.52
N ASP A 23 15.88 -2.18 -7.20
CA ASP A 23 16.18 -0.81 -6.84
C ASP A 23 15.16 -0.33 -5.79
N PHE A 24 14.87 0.97 -5.76
CA PHE A 24 13.93 1.55 -4.81
C PHE A 24 12.46 1.22 -5.11
N TRP A 25 12.09 0.98 -6.36
CA TRP A 25 10.70 0.86 -6.80
C TRP A 25 10.40 -0.43 -7.56
N GLN A 26 11.43 -1.14 -8.02
CA GLN A 26 11.26 -2.25 -8.95
C GLN A 26 11.68 -3.58 -8.35
N THR A 27 10.99 -4.66 -8.74
CA THR A 27 11.43 -6.03 -8.44
C THR A 27 12.54 -6.47 -9.38
N VAL A 28 13.30 -7.50 -8.98
CA VAL A 28 14.28 -8.16 -9.87
C VAL A 28 13.58 -8.82 -11.06
N ASN A 29 14.20 -8.73 -12.24
CA ASN A 29 13.84 -9.48 -13.46
C ASN A 29 14.80 -10.66 -13.66
N ILE A 30 14.32 -11.75 -14.27
CA ILE A 30 15.13 -12.91 -14.68
C ILE A 30 14.95 -13.10 -16.18
N ASP A 31 15.83 -12.47 -16.97
CA ASP A 31 15.67 -12.36 -18.43
C ASP A 31 15.69 -13.71 -19.14
N ARG A 32 16.56 -14.64 -18.72
CA ARG A 32 16.66 -15.97 -19.35
C ARG A 32 15.37 -16.80 -19.23
N LEU A 33 14.51 -16.46 -18.27
CA LEU A 33 13.23 -17.12 -18.01
C LEU A 33 12.04 -16.22 -18.35
N ASN A 34 12.27 -15.06 -18.98
CA ASN A 34 11.25 -14.06 -19.32
C ASN A 34 10.40 -13.61 -18.11
N ILE A 35 11.00 -13.55 -16.92
CA ILE A 35 10.34 -12.99 -15.73
C ILE A 35 10.62 -11.47 -15.71
N PRO A 36 9.63 -10.62 -16.00
CA PRO A 36 9.82 -9.17 -16.06
C PRO A 36 9.95 -8.58 -14.66
N SER A 37 10.51 -7.38 -14.60
CA SER A 37 10.44 -6.52 -13.42
C SER A 37 9.08 -5.83 -13.36
N ILE A 38 8.49 -5.72 -12.17
CA ILE A 38 7.29 -4.90 -11.93
C ILE A 38 7.65 -3.66 -11.12
N PHE A 39 6.89 -2.59 -11.34
CA PHE A 39 7.07 -1.30 -10.65
C PHE A 39 6.04 -1.15 -9.53
N LEU A 40 6.51 -0.76 -8.34
CA LEU A 40 5.71 -0.40 -7.19
C LEU A 40 5.82 1.12 -7.00
N ALA A 41 4.71 1.82 -6.76
CA ALA A 41 4.72 3.27 -6.57
C ALA A 41 3.73 3.70 -5.48
N ASP A 42 4.07 4.77 -4.76
CA ASP A 42 3.11 5.48 -3.90
C ASP A 42 2.00 6.12 -4.74
N GLY A 43 0.84 6.46 -4.18
CA GLY A 43 0.38 6.15 -2.84
C GLY A 43 -1.14 6.35 -2.69
N PRO A 44 -1.65 6.49 -1.47
CA PRO A 44 -3.07 6.28 -1.15
C PRO A 44 -4.05 7.34 -1.71
N ASN A 45 -3.58 8.49 -2.17
CA ASN A 45 -4.43 9.58 -2.69
C ASN A 45 -3.90 10.21 -4.00
N GLY A 46 -3.05 9.49 -4.73
CA GLY A 46 -2.48 9.97 -5.99
C GLY A 46 -1.25 9.15 -6.38
N LEU A 47 -0.97 9.05 -7.68
CA LEU A 47 0.20 8.33 -8.15
C LEU A 47 1.45 9.21 -8.02
N ARG A 48 2.45 8.75 -7.28
CA ARG A 48 3.75 9.40 -7.14
C ARG A 48 4.83 8.50 -7.75
N LYS A 49 5.23 8.83 -8.97
CA LYS A 49 6.32 8.16 -9.70
C LYS A 49 7.33 9.20 -10.16
N GLN A 50 8.61 8.99 -9.84
CA GLN A 50 9.68 9.92 -10.23
C GLN A 50 9.93 9.84 -11.74
N LYS A 51 10.16 10.99 -12.40
CA LYS A 51 10.44 11.08 -13.85
C LYS A 51 11.83 10.55 -14.24
N ALA A 52 12.79 10.57 -13.32
CA ALA A 52 14.19 10.16 -13.55
C ALA A 52 14.59 9.02 -12.59
N ALA A 53 15.75 8.39 -12.85
CA ALA A 53 16.30 7.34 -12.01
C ALA A 53 16.28 7.76 -10.53
N ALA A 54 15.76 6.86 -9.69
CA ALA A 54 15.37 7.17 -8.32
C ALA A 54 16.49 7.86 -7.54
N ASP A 55 16.25 9.08 -7.03
CA ASP A 55 16.99 9.53 -5.87
C ASP A 55 16.24 9.04 -4.63
N HIS A 56 16.97 8.51 -3.67
CA HIS A 56 16.42 7.90 -2.45
C HIS A 56 15.74 8.92 -1.51
N LEU A 57 15.61 10.19 -1.91
CA LEU A 57 15.19 11.32 -1.09
C LEU A 57 13.88 11.97 -1.58
N GLY A 58 13.34 11.58 -2.74
CA GLY A 58 12.14 12.19 -3.29
C GLY A 58 12.34 13.61 -3.83
N LEU A 59 13.59 13.99 -4.16
CA LEU A 59 13.93 15.35 -4.61
C LEU A 59 13.63 15.57 -6.10
N ASN A 60 13.60 14.50 -6.88
CA ASN A 60 13.24 14.55 -8.31
C ASN A 60 11.75 14.83 -8.54
N GLU A 61 11.45 15.60 -9.59
CA GLU A 61 10.08 15.87 -10.02
C GLU A 61 9.33 14.56 -10.30
N SER A 62 8.16 14.42 -9.69
CA SER A 62 7.21 13.37 -10.04
C SER A 62 6.57 13.68 -11.39
N ILE A 63 6.13 12.62 -12.08
CA ILE A 63 5.17 12.77 -13.18
C ILE A 63 3.92 13.50 -12.66
N LYS A 64 3.22 14.20 -13.55
CA LYS A 64 1.95 14.82 -13.18
C LYS A 64 0.89 13.73 -13.05
N SER A 65 0.15 13.77 -11.95
CA SER A 65 -0.93 12.84 -11.63
C SER A 65 -2.05 13.58 -10.92
N THR A 66 -3.21 12.95 -10.80
CA THR A 66 -4.33 13.54 -10.06
C THR A 66 -4.11 13.36 -8.56
N CYS A 67 -4.10 14.47 -7.83
CA CYS A 67 -4.14 14.45 -6.37
C CYS A 67 -5.60 14.39 -5.91
N PHE A 68 -6.06 13.21 -5.52
CA PHE A 68 -7.36 13.03 -4.88
C PHE A 68 -7.31 13.53 -3.43
N PRO A 69 -8.49 13.84 -2.81
CA PRO A 69 -8.54 14.15 -1.40
C PRO A 69 -7.89 13.05 -0.56
N THR A 70 -7.17 13.45 0.49
CA THR A 70 -6.50 12.50 1.39
C THR A 70 -7.50 11.49 1.98
N SER A 71 -7.04 10.31 2.39
CA SER A 71 -7.91 9.29 3.00
C SER A 71 -8.69 9.84 4.19
N ALA A 72 -8.09 10.74 5.00
CA ALA A 72 -8.78 11.40 6.10
C ALA A 72 -9.89 12.34 5.65
N THR A 73 -9.72 13.01 4.50
CA THR A 73 -10.74 13.86 3.91
C THR A 73 -11.83 13.01 3.32
N ILE A 74 -11.50 12.11 2.38
CA ILE A 74 -12.48 11.37 1.60
C ILE A 74 -13.31 10.39 2.44
N ALA A 75 -12.81 9.96 3.60
CA ALA A 75 -13.58 9.17 4.56
C ALA A 75 -14.84 9.90 5.08
N ASN A 76 -14.83 11.23 5.13
CA ASN A 76 -15.98 12.01 5.58
C ASN A 76 -17.16 12.00 4.60
N SER A 77 -16.97 11.49 3.39
CA SER A 77 -18.08 11.23 2.47
C SER A 77 -18.98 10.08 2.93
N TRP A 78 -18.45 9.15 3.75
CA TRP A 78 -19.11 7.88 4.11
C TRP A 78 -19.60 7.08 2.89
N ASN A 79 -19.04 7.36 1.71
CA ASN A 79 -19.57 6.90 0.44
C ASN A 79 -18.55 5.96 -0.25
N PRO A 80 -18.69 4.63 -0.11
CA PRO A 80 -17.79 3.70 -0.77
C PRO A 80 -17.82 3.80 -2.30
N ILE A 81 -18.91 4.32 -2.90
CA ILE A 81 -19.01 4.47 -4.36
C ILE A 81 -18.04 5.56 -4.85
N ILE A 82 -17.95 6.71 -4.17
CA ILE A 82 -17.00 7.75 -4.58
C ILE A 82 -15.54 7.31 -4.36
N ILE A 83 -15.26 6.53 -3.32
CA ILE A 83 -13.94 5.91 -3.12
C ILE A 83 -13.59 4.97 -4.27
N GLU A 84 -14.48 4.02 -4.59
CA GLU A 84 -14.25 3.03 -5.65
C GLU A 84 -14.09 3.71 -7.02
N THR A 85 -14.86 4.77 -7.28
CA THR A 85 -14.75 5.57 -8.50
C THR A 85 -13.40 6.30 -8.60
N ALA A 86 -13.00 7.02 -7.55
CA ALA A 86 -11.71 7.70 -7.52
C ALA A 86 -10.53 6.72 -7.65
N ALA A 87 -10.61 5.59 -6.94
CA ALA A 87 -9.60 4.54 -6.97
C ALA A 87 -9.50 3.84 -8.33
N THR A 88 -10.61 3.72 -9.06
CA THR A 88 -10.63 3.22 -10.44
C THR A 88 -9.84 4.14 -11.37
N LEU A 89 -10.03 5.45 -11.25
CA LEU A 89 -9.29 6.44 -12.05
C LEU A 89 -7.81 6.48 -11.67
N LEU A 90 -7.48 6.42 -10.38
CA LEU A 90 -6.11 6.29 -9.91
C LEU A 90 -5.43 5.02 -10.46
N GLY A 91 -6.15 3.89 -10.51
CA GLY A 91 -5.67 2.66 -11.14
C GLY A 91 -5.39 2.84 -12.64
N ALA A 92 -6.19 3.66 -13.34
CA ALA A 92 -5.97 3.95 -14.76
C ALA A 92 -4.70 4.81 -14.98
N GLU A 93 -4.42 5.79 -14.10
CA GLU A 93 -3.16 6.53 -14.14
C GLU A 93 -1.95 5.61 -13.93
N ALA A 94 -2.03 4.73 -12.92
CA ALA A 94 -0.97 3.76 -12.64
C ALA A 94 -0.72 2.81 -13.82
N VAL A 95 -1.78 2.35 -14.51
CA VAL A 95 -1.65 1.55 -15.73
C VAL A 95 -0.98 2.33 -16.86
N ALA A 96 -1.39 3.57 -17.10
CA ALA A 96 -0.81 4.43 -18.13
C ALA A 96 0.71 4.60 -17.91
N GLU A 97 1.09 4.66 -16.63
CA GLU A 97 2.45 4.81 -16.15
C GLU A 97 3.18 3.49 -15.87
N LYS A 98 2.63 2.35 -16.29
CA LYS A 98 3.25 1.02 -16.16
C LYS A 98 3.62 0.64 -14.72
N VAL A 99 2.79 1.05 -13.76
CA VAL A 99 2.86 0.66 -12.36
C VAL A 99 1.99 -0.56 -12.10
N SER A 100 2.58 -1.62 -11.55
CA SER A 100 1.90 -2.89 -11.26
C SER A 100 1.27 -2.91 -9.86
N VAL A 101 1.89 -2.23 -8.89
CA VAL A 101 1.41 -2.18 -7.51
C VAL A 101 1.35 -0.74 -7.03
N LEU A 102 0.16 -0.29 -6.67
CA LEU A 102 -0.04 0.97 -5.98
C LEU A 102 0.06 0.74 -4.46
N LEU A 103 0.95 1.47 -3.78
CA LEU A 103 1.22 1.33 -2.35
C LEU A 103 0.18 2.09 -1.53
N GLY A 104 -1.03 1.54 -1.49
CA GLY A 104 -2.15 2.02 -0.71
C GLY A 104 -3.34 1.06 -0.84
N PRO A 105 -4.42 1.28 -0.08
CA PRO A 105 -4.63 2.41 0.81
C PRO A 105 -3.95 2.24 2.18
N GLY A 106 -3.79 3.36 2.89
CA GLY A 106 -3.40 3.37 4.29
C GLY A 106 -4.60 3.15 5.21
N VAL A 107 -4.53 2.18 6.12
CA VAL A 107 -5.66 1.80 6.99
C VAL A 107 -5.29 1.67 8.46
N ASN A 108 -4.14 2.20 8.88
CA ASN A 108 -3.81 2.28 10.29
C ASN A 108 -4.88 3.10 11.04
N ILE A 109 -5.30 2.61 12.20
CA ILE A 109 -6.30 3.28 13.03
C ILE A 109 -5.76 4.60 13.57
N LYS A 110 -6.57 5.65 13.52
CA LYS A 110 -6.28 6.96 14.11
C LYS A 110 -6.40 6.93 15.64
N ARG A 111 -5.57 6.12 16.31
CA ARG A 111 -5.59 5.92 17.77
C ARG A 111 -5.48 7.24 18.54
N ASN A 112 -4.65 8.16 18.03
CA ASN A 112 -4.42 9.45 18.62
C ASN A 112 -4.37 10.51 17.50
N PRO A 113 -5.02 11.68 17.67
CA PRO A 113 -5.07 12.71 16.63
C PRO A 113 -3.69 13.28 16.25
N LEU A 114 -2.67 13.13 17.11
CA LEU A 114 -1.31 13.66 16.89
C LEU A 114 -0.44 12.80 15.96
N ALA A 115 -0.90 11.62 15.54
CA ALA A 115 -0.11 10.77 14.67
C ALA A 115 0.10 11.45 13.31
N GLY A 116 1.36 11.61 12.90
CA GLY A 116 1.76 12.43 11.75
C GLY A 116 1.18 11.97 10.41
N ARG A 117 0.81 10.70 10.29
CA ARG A 117 0.22 10.09 9.08
C ARG A 117 -1.30 9.93 9.13
N ASN A 118 -1.98 10.50 10.13
CA ASN A 118 -3.45 10.43 10.19
C ASN A 118 -4.15 10.95 8.93
N PHE A 119 -3.54 11.87 8.18
CA PHE A 119 -4.12 12.39 6.94
C PHE A 119 -4.26 11.31 5.86
N GLU A 120 -3.38 10.31 5.81
CA GLU A 120 -3.40 9.21 4.83
C GLU A 120 -4.14 7.95 5.32
N TYR A 121 -4.79 8.03 6.49
CA TYR A 121 -5.63 6.96 7.03
C TYR A 121 -7.11 7.35 7.03
N PHE A 122 -8.00 6.38 6.87
CA PHE A 122 -9.44 6.66 6.76
C PHE A 122 -10.07 7.11 8.08
N SER A 123 -10.02 6.28 9.14
CA SER A 123 -10.83 6.50 10.35
C SER A 123 -10.16 5.97 11.63
N GLU A 124 -10.69 6.41 12.77
CA GLU A 124 -10.51 5.74 14.06
C GLU A 124 -11.43 4.52 14.22
N ASP A 125 -12.54 4.49 13.49
CA ASP A 125 -13.49 3.37 13.47
C ASP A 125 -13.03 2.28 12.49
N PRO A 126 -12.85 1.02 12.95
CA PRO A 126 -12.32 -0.06 12.13
C PRO A 126 -13.27 -0.49 11.00
N TYR A 127 -14.58 -0.38 11.20
CA TYR A 127 -15.56 -0.78 10.20
C TYR A 127 -15.56 0.20 9.02
N LEU A 128 -15.64 1.51 9.29
CA LEU A 128 -15.55 2.55 8.28
C LEU A 128 -14.22 2.46 7.52
N ALA A 129 -13.09 2.36 8.24
CA ALA A 129 -11.78 2.22 7.62
C ALA A 129 -11.70 0.98 6.70
N GLY A 130 -12.22 -0.16 7.15
CA GLY A 130 -12.26 -1.39 6.38
C GLY A 130 -13.14 -1.31 5.13
N LYS A 131 -14.36 -0.78 5.24
CA LYS A 131 -15.30 -0.69 4.11
C LYS A 131 -14.79 0.25 3.01
N LEU A 132 -14.23 1.41 3.40
CA LEU A 132 -13.64 2.34 2.44
C LEU A 132 -12.37 1.76 1.82
N SER A 133 -11.54 1.05 2.60
CA SER A 133 -10.38 0.32 2.06
C SER A 133 -10.79 -0.71 1.02
N ALA A 134 -11.79 -1.55 1.31
CA ALA A 134 -12.26 -2.56 0.35
C ALA A 134 -12.77 -1.93 -0.95
N ALA A 135 -13.46 -0.79 -0.87
CA ALA A 135 -13.89 -0.03 -2.05
C ALA A 135 -12.70 0.50 -2.87
N PHE A 136 -11.69 1.07 -2.21
CA PHE A 136 -10.47 1.53 -2.87
C PHE A 136 -9.74 0.37 -3.58
N ILE A 137 -9.57 -0.74 -2.88
CA ILE A 137 -8.91 -1.94 -3.41
C ILE A 137 -9.64 -2.46 -4.65
N ARG A 138 -10.97 -2.60 -4.60
CA ARG A 138 -11.75 -3.03 -5.77
C ARG A 138 -11.60 -2.08 -6.95
N GLY A 139 -11.65 -0.76 -6.70
CA GLY A 139 -11.49 0.25 -7.74
C GLY A 139 -10.16 0.14 -8.47
N VAL A 140 -9.04 0.16 -7.74
CA VAL A 140 -7.70 0.01 -8.34
C VAL A 140 -7.56 -1.35 -9.03
N GLN A 141 -7.98 -2.45 -8.38
CA GLN A 141 -7.83 -3.79 -8.94
C GLN A 141 -8.73 -4.06 -10.15
N SER A 142 -9.83 -3.32 -10.32
CA SER A 142 -10.62 -3.33 -11.56
C SER A 142 -9.78 -2.91 -12.77
N GLN A 143 -8.69 -2.18 -12.54
CA GLN A 143 -7.76 -1.80 -13.58
C GLN A 143 -6.72 -2.87 -13.91
N GLY A 144 -6.75 -4.04 -13.26
CA GLY A 144 -5.86 -5.17 -13.54
C GLY A 144 -4.48 -5.04 -12.91
N ILE A 145 -4.25 -4.00 -12.12
CA ILE A 145 -3.08 -3.82 -11.26
C ILE A 145 -3.44 -4.18 -9.81
N THR A 146 -2.48 -4.12 -8.90
CA THR A 146 -2.66 -4.50 -7.49
C THR A 146 -2.54 -3.30 -6.55
N THR A 147 -3.18 -3.41 -5.40
CA THR A 147 -2.96 -2.53 -4.24
C THR A 147 -2.12 -3.22 -3.19
N SER A 148 -1.35 -2.46 -2.41
CA SER A 148 -0.73 -2.94 -1.18
C SER A 148 -1.31 -2.19 0.02
N VAL A 149 -2.28 -2.82 0.70
CA VAL A 149 -2.90 -2.23 1.89
C VAL A 149 -1.86 -2.14 3.01
N LYS A 150 -1.79 -0.98 3.69
CA LYS A 150 -0.67 -0.65 4.58
C LYS A 150 -1.08 0.12 5.84
N HIS A 151 -0.33 0.07 6.94
CA HIS A 151 0.85 -0.76 7.23
C HIS A 151 0.46 -1.79 8.29
N PHE A 152 0.64 -3.07 7.98
CA PHE A 152 0.19 -4.21 8.75
C PHE A 152 1.24 -4.60 9.83
N ALA A 153 1.03 -4.34 11.11
CA ALA A 153 -0.10 -3.67 11.75
C ALA A 153 0.34 -2.80 12.94
N ALA A 154 -0.60 -2.04 13.50
CA ALA A 154 -0.38 -1.19 14.67
C ALA A 154 0.72 -0.11 14.54
N ASN A 155 0.96 0.37 13.31
CA ASN A 155 1.79 1.55 13.05
C ASN A 155 1.00 2.84 13.24
N ASN A 156 0.75 3.23 14.49
CA ASN A 156 -0.15 4.35 14.81
C ASN A 156 0.59 5.62 15.31
N GLN A 157 1.92 5.68 15.17
CA GLN A 157 2.72 6.87 15.46
C GLN A 157 4.04 6.89 14.68
N GLU A 158 4.51 8.09 14.33
CA GLU A 158 5.78 8.22 13.60
C GLU A 158 7.01 8.24 14.53
N LEU A 159 6.84 8.70 15.77
CA LEU A 159 7.94 8.79 16.72
C LEU A 159 8.54 7.39 16.94
N ARG A 160 9.78 7.23 16.49
CA ARG A 160 10.57 5.99 16.60
C ARG A 160 9.90 4.77 15.95
N ARG A 161 9.12 4.95 14.88
CA ARG A 161 8.35 3.88 14.21
C ARG A 161 9.15 2.61 13.86
N MET A 162 10.47 2.73 13.63
CA MET A 162 11.36 1.60 13.33
C MET A 162 11.90 0.84 14.54
N SER A 163 11.54 1.23 15.77
CA SER A 163 12.09 0.62 17.00
C SER A 163 11.11 0.53 18.16
N ILE A 164 9.90 1.09 17.99
CA ILE A 164 8.90 1.09 19.05
C ILE A 164 8.15 -0.24 19.07
N ASP A 165 7.82 -0.69 20.28
CA ASP A 165 6.91 -1.81 20.49
C ASP A 165 5.49 -1.34 20.78
N SER A 166 4.57 -1.68 19.88
CA SER A 166 3.14 -1.49 20.05
C SER A 166 2.59 -2.63 20.91
N VAL A 167 2.55 -2.42 22.22
CA VAL A 167 1.97 -3.37 23.18
C VAL A 167 0.45 -3.25 23.19
N VAL A 168 -0.23 -4.31 22.77
CA VAL A 168 -1.68 -4.35 22.57
C VAL A 168 -2.23 -5.73 22.89
N ASP A 169 -3.33 -5.82 23.64
CA ASP A 169 -3.98 -7.10 23.90
C ASP A 169 -4.67 -7.65 22.65
N GLU A 170 -4.85 -8.98 22.62
CA GLU A 170 -5.40 -9.68 21.44
C GLU A 170 -6.79 -9.17 21.05
N ARG A 171 -7.62 -8.78 22.01
CA ARG A 171 -8.96 -8.30 21.73
C ARG A 171 -8.90 -6.96 21.00
N ALA A 172 -8.15 -5.99 21.53
CA ALA A 172 -7.96 -4.70 20.86
C ALA A 172 -7.27 -4.87 19.51
N LEU A 173 -6.26 -5.75 19.41
CA LEU A 173 -5.57 -6.08 18.17
C LEU A 173 -6.58 -6.53 17.10
N ARG A 174 -7.44 -7.51 17.42
CA ARG A 174 -8.44 -8.07 16.51
C ARG A 174 -9.57 -7.10 16.18
N GLU A 175 -10.22 -6.53 17.19
CA GLU A 175 -11.43 -5.72 17.03
C GLU A 175 -11.14 -4.34 16.42
N ILE A 176 -9.95 -3.78 16.63
CA ILE A 176 -9.62 -2.40 16.21
C ILE A 176 -8.56 -2.39 15.11
N TYR A 177 -7.36 -2.89 15.38
CA TYR A 177 -6.21 -2.65 14.50
C TYR A 177 -6.18 -3.57 13.28
N LEU A 178 -6.68 -4.80 13.41
CA LEU A 178 -6.66 -5.82 12.37
C LEU A 178 -7.95 -5.86 11.54
N THR A 179 -9.10 -5.49 12.11
CA THR A 179 -10.39 -5.47 11.42
C THR A 179 -10.38 -4.76 10.05
N PRO A 180 -9.78 -3.56 9.86
CA PRO A 180 -9.76 -2.95 8.53
C PRO A 180 -8.93 -3.75 7.50
N PHE A 181 -7.87 -4.43 7.94
CA PHE A 181 -7.08 -5.33 7.08
C PHE A 181 -7.84 -6.62 6.77
N GLU A 182 -8.56 -7.19 7.74
CA GLU A 182 -9.41 -8.36 7.53
C GLU A 182 -10.46 -8.08 6.44
N ILE A 183 -11.13 -6.93 6.52
CA ILE A 183 -12.10 -6.49 5.51
C ILE A 183 -11.41 -6.26 4.15
N SER A 184 -10.21 -5.68 4.14
CA SER A 184 -9.41 -5.47 2.92
C SER A 184 -9.05 -6.80 2.24
N VAL A 185 -8.75 -7.84 3.00
CA VAL A 185 -8.47 -9.19 2.50
C VAL A 185 -9.75 -9.90 2.06
N LYS A 186 -10.78 -9.95 2.91
CA LYS A 186 -11.98 -10.76 2.68
C LYS A 186 -12.94 -10.13 1.68
N GLU A 187 -13.12 -8.81 1.71
CA GLU A 187 -14.07 -8.09 0.84
C GLU A 187 -13.36 -7.32 -0.28
N GLY A 188 -12.22 -6.71 0.01
CA GLY A 188 -11.41 -6.03 -1.01
C GLY A 188 -10.67 -7.00 -1.93
N LYS A 189 -10.36 -8.21 -1.44
CA LYS A 189 -9.53 -9.21 -2.15
C LYS A 189 -8.17 -8.63 -2.55
N THR A 190 -7.54 -7.88 -1.65
CA THR A 190 -6.20 -7.34 -1.91
C THR A 190 -5.21 -8.45 -2.25
N LYS A 191 -4.31 -8.18 -3.20
CA LYS A 191 -3.25 -9.11 -3.62
C LYS A 191 -1.87 -8.78 -3.04
N ALA A 192 -1.74 -7.67 -2.31
CA ALA A 192 -0.53 -7.36 -1.54
C ALA A 192 -0.85 -6.68 -0.21
N VAL A 193 -0.01 -6.92 0.79
CA VAL A 193 -0.05 -6.27 2.11
C VAL A 193 1.34 -5.74 2.42
N MET A 194 1.44 -4.50 2.91
CA MET A 194 2.72 -3.97 3.38
C MET A 194 2.83 -4.15 4.89
N ALA A 195 3.85 -4.87 5.36
CA ALA A 195 4.15 -4.99 6.78
C ALA A 195 4.66 -3.66 7.37
N SER A 196 4.35 -3.37 8.63
CA SER A 196 4.79 -2.15 9.31
C SER A 196 6.22 -2.23 9.84
N TYR A 197 6.79 -1.07 10.14
CA TYR A 197 8.12 -0.95 10.76
C TYR A 197 8.19 -1.40 12.22
N ASN A 198 7.14 -1.15 13.01
CA ASN A 198 7.18 -1.29 14.46
C ASN A 198 7.16 -2.76 14.91
N LEU A 199 7.54 -3.00 16.17
CA LEU A 199 7.22 -4.23 16.84
C LEU A 199 5.75 -4.25 17.26
N VAL A 200 5.17 -5.44 17.35
CA VAL A 200 3.87 -5.71 17.93
C VAL A 200 4.06 -6.79 18.98
N ASN A 201 3.87 -6.43 20.25
CA ASN A 201 4.09 -7.31 21.40
C ASN A 201 5.48 -7.98 21.38
N GLY A 202 6.53 -7.20 21.11
CA GLY A 202 7.93 -7.60 21.23
C GLY A 202 8.56 -8.22 19.98
N VAL A 203 7.83 -8.39 18.88
CA VAL A 203 8.35 -8.92 17.61
C VAL A 203 8.05 -7.95 16.47
N TYR A 204 9.03 -7.65 15.62
CA TYR A 204 8.85 -6.81 14.43
C TYR A 204 7.74 -7.36 13.52
N ALA A 205 6.86 -6.49 13.03
CA ALA A 205 5.68 -6.94 12.29
C ALA A 205 6.01 -7.73 11.01
N ASN A 206 7.13 -7.41 10.34
CA ASN A 206 7.63 -8.15 9.16
C ASN A 206 8.21 -9.53 9.51
N GLU A 207 8.45 -9.84 10.79
CA GLU A 207 9.00 -11.10 11.30
C GLU A 207 8.00 -11.84 12.20
N ASN A 208 6.78 -11.32 12.31
CA ASN A 208 5.79 -11.79 13.27
C ASN A 208 4.90 -12.90 12.67
N GLU A 209 5.24 -14.16 12.95
CA GLU A 209 4.49 -15.34 12.50
C GLU A 209 3.02 -15.32 12.92
N HIS A 210 2.72 -14.81 14.10
CA HIS A 210 1.34 -14.67 14.58
C HIS A 210 0.54 -13.73 13.66
N LEU A 211 1.08 -12.56 13.32
CA LEU A 211 0.40 -11.63 12.42
C LEU A 211 0.30 -12.15 10.98
N LEU A 212 1.42 -12.60 10.41
CA LEU A 212 1.54 -12.81 8.98
C LEU A 212 1.20 -14.23 8.53
N GLN A 213 1.51 -15.25 9.35
CA GLN A 213 1.22 -16.64 9.02
C GLN A 213 -0.11 -17.09 9.64
N GLU A 214 -0.26 -16.97 10.96
CA GLU A 214 -1.46 -17.45 11.65
C GLU A 214 -2.69 -16.63 11.26
N ILE A 215 -2.67 -15.32 11.47
CA ILE A 215 -3.84 -14.48 11.22
C ILE A 215 -4.05 -14.25 9.71
N LEU A 216 -3.09 -13.60 9.06
CA LEU A 216 -3.26 -13.14 7.69
C LEU A 216 -3.46 -14.31 6.71
N ARG A 217 -2.66 -15.37 6.80
CA ARG A 217 -2.74 -16.51 5.86
C ARG A 217 -3.66 -17.61 6.33
N ASN A 218 -3.49 -18.15 7.54
CA ASN A 218 -4.23 -19.35 7.96
C ASN A 218 -5.70 -19.02 8.29
N GLU A 219 -5.96 -17.93 9.02
CA GLU A 219 -7.32 -17.56 9.41
C GLU A 219 -8.08 -16.80 8.31
N TRP A 220 -7.46 -15.79 7.70
CA TRP A 220 -8.14 -14.96 6.68
C TRP A 220 -8.01 -15.51 5.26
N GLY A 221 -7.11 -16.47 5.03
CA GLY A 221 -6.93 -17.09 3.74
C GLY A 221 -6.20 -16.23 2.71
N PHE A 222 -5.43 -15.22 3.13
CA PHE A 222 -4.69 -14.35 2.20
C PHE A 222 -3.72 -15.13 1.30
N LYS A 223 -3.87 -14.93 -0.02
CA LYS A 223 -3.06 -15.62 -1.05
C LYS A 223 -2.05 -14.71 -1.74
N GLY A 224 -2.09 -13.42 -1.45
CA GLY A 224 -1.19 -12.43 -2.02
C GLY A 224 0.20 -12.43 -1.38
N ILE A 225 1.00 -11.45 -1.76
CA ILE A 225 2.36 -11.25 -1.27
C ILE A 225 2.41 -10.22 -0.13
N VAL A 226 3.29 -10.43 0.83
CA VAL A 226 3.65 -9.43 1.83
C VAL A 226 4.93 -8.74 1.37
N VAL A 227 4.90 -7.42 1.36
CA VAL A 227 6.04 -6.55 1.06
C VAL A 227 6.45 -5.82 2.34
N SER A 228 7.73 -5.62 2.58
CA SER A 228 8.18 -4.79 3.70
C SER A 228 7.80 -3.33 3.44
N ASP A 229 7.61 -2.54 4.50
CA ASP A 229 7.86 -1.11 4.36
C ASP A 229 9.35 -0.88 4.01
N TRP A 230 9.68 0.29 3.47
CA TRP A 230 10.98 0.58 2.89
C TRP A 230 12.11 0.52 3.93
N GLY A 231 12.93 -0.53 3.89
CA GLY A 231 13.99 -0.80 4.87
C GLY A 231 13.45 -1.33 6.21
N GLY A 232 12.25 -1.90 6.20
CA GLY A 232 11.57 -2.42 7.39
C GLY A 232 11.89 -3.87 7.75
N ILE A 233 12.93 -4.49 7.15
CA ILE A 233 13.36 -5.84 7.54
C ILE A 233 14.60 -5.80 8.43
N ASN A 234 14.54 -6.49 9.57
CA ASN A 234 15.65 -6.62 10.51
C ASN A 234 16.35 -8.00 10.38
N ASP A 235 15.57 -9.07 10.17
CA ASP A 235 16.07 -10.43 9.90
C ASP A 235 15.31 -11.06 8.72
N ARG A 236 16.04 -11.37 7.65
CA ARG A 236 15.48 -11.86 6.38
C ARG A 236 14.97 -13.29 6.42
N VAL A 237 15.64 -14.13 7.20
CA VAL A 237 15.31 -15.56 7.27
C VAL A 237 14.05 -15.70 8.12
N SER A 238 14.00 -14.98 9.23
CA SER A 238 12.83 -14.86 10.10
C SER A 238 11.66 -14.23 9.36
N SER A 239 11.89 -13.17 8.57
CA SER A 239 10.81 -12.56 7.77
C SER A 239 10.19 -13.54 6.77
N LEU A 240 10.99 -14.32 6.04
CA LEU A 240 10.47 -15.32 5.09
C LEU A 240 9.72 -16.45 5.77
N LYS A 241 10.20 -16.94 6.93
CA LYS A 241 9.47 -17.93 7.75
C LYS A 241 8.11 -17.39 8.20
N ALA A 242 8.09 -16.12 8.58
CA ALA A 242 6.87 -15.40 8.92
C ALA A 242 6.02 -15.03 7.70
N SER A 243 6.33 -15.46 6.47
CA SER A 243 5.56 -15.10 5.28
C SER A 243 5.61 -13.60 4.90
N SER A 244 6.67 -12.89 5.28
CA SER A 244 7.06 -11.59 4.71
C SER A 244 8.09 -11.80 3.60
N GLU A 245 7.64 -11.73 2.35
CA GLU A 245 8.44 -12.20 1.21
C GLU A 245 9.32 -11.14 0.56
N LEU A 246 8.74 -10.02 0.14
CA LEU A 246 9.42 -9.05 -0.71
C LEU A 246 10.06 -7.94 0.13
N GLU A 247 11.39 -7.94 0.19
CA GLU A 247 12.16 -6.81 0.73
C GLU A 247 12.16 -5.64 -0.25
N MET A 248 11.75 -4.46 0.22
CA MET A 248 11.93 -3.18 -0.46
C MET A 248 12.61 -2.17 0.47
N PRO A 249 13.47 -1.27 -0.04
CA PRO A 249 14.10 -1.32 -1.36
C PRO A 249 15.19 -2.41 -1.39
N THR A 250 16.04 -2.41 -2.42
CA THR A 250 17.19 -3.33 -2.49
C THR A 250 18.21 -3.15 -1.36
N SER A 251 18.76 -4.25 -0.84
CA SER A 251 19.95 -4.28 0.02
C SER A 251 21.27 -4.38 -0.75
N GLY A 252 21.23 -4.32 -2.09
CA GLY A 252 22.39 -4.66 -2.94
C GLY A 252 22.73 -6.15 -2.95
N GLY A 253 21.81 -7.01 -2.51
CA GLY A 253 21.94 -8.46 -2.56
C GLY A 253 22.58 -9.11 -1.32
N GLN A 254 22.95 -8.32 -0.31
CA GLN A 254 23.49 -8.82 0.96
C GLN A 254 22.53 -9.84 1.61
N THR A 255 21.27 -9.45 1.71
CA THR A 255 20.19 -10.23 2.31
C THR A 255 19.76 -11.43 1.47
N ASN A 256 20.03 -11.43 0.15
CA ASN A 256 19.81 -12.60 -0.70
C ASN A 256 20.79 -13.73 -0.34
N LEU A 257 22.04 -13.39 0.00
CA LEU A 257 23.04 -14.38 0.41
C LEU A 257 22.65 -15.07 1.71
N GLU A 258 22.06 -14.34 2.66
CA GLU A 258 21.53 -14.90 3.90
C GLU A 258 20.45 -15.96 3.64
N ILE A 259 19.54 -15.71 2.70
CA ILE A 259 18.51 -16.68 2.27
C ILE A 259 19.17 -17.92 1.66
N VAL A 260 20.13 -17.73 0.76
CA VAL A 260 20.83 -18.83 0.10
C VAL A 260 21.58 -19.71 1.11
N GLU A 261 22.28 -19.09 2.05
CA GLU A 261 23.00 -19.78 3.13
C GLU A 261 22.02 -20.54 4.03
N ALA A 262 20.92 -19.90 4.44
CA ALA A 262 19.90 -20.51 5.28
C ALA A 262 19.25 -21.75 4.65
N VAL A 263 19.01 -21.73 3.32
CA VAL A 263 18.52 -22.91 2.61
C VAL A 263 19.60 -24.00 2.52
N LYS A 264 20.84 -23.62 2.20
CA LYS A 264 21.96 -24.58 2.08
C LYS A 264 22.29 -25.27 3.41
N ASN A 265 22.19 -24.55 4.53
CA ASN A 265 22.46 -25.08 5.87
C ASN A 265 21.22 -25.68 6.56
N GLY A 266 20.04 -25.62 5.92
CA GLY A 266 18.80 -26.22 6.42
C GLY A 266 18.06 -25.41 7.49
N SER A 267 18.52 -24.21 7.83
CA SER A 267 17.80 -23.31 8.75
C SER A 267 16.57 -22.66 8.13
N LEU A 268 16.43 -22.69 6.80
CA LEU A 268 15.22 -22.34 6.05
C LEU A 268 14.85 -23.51 5.11
N ASP A 269 13.61 -24.00 5.20
CA ASP A 269 13.12 -24.98 4.22
C ASP A 269 12.97 -24.30 2.85
N GLY A 270 13.63 -24.84 1.83
CA GLY A 270 13.56 -24.33 0.46
C GLY A 270 12.13 -24.27 -0.10
N LYS A 271 11.18 -25.05 0.44
CA LYS A 271 9.76 -24.94 0.08
C LYS A 271 9.14 -23.60 0.47
N VAL A 272 9.55 -23.00 1.59
CA VAL A 272 9.09 -21.68 2.01
C VAL A 272 9.46 -20.64 0.95
N LEU A 273 10.69 -20.72 0.45
CA LEU A 273 11.17 -19.86 -0.63
C LEU A 273 10.42 -20.13 -1.95
N ASP A 274 10.18 -21.39 -2.31
CA ASP A 274 9.42 -21.74 -3.51
C ASP A 274 7.99 -21.19 -3.48
N GLU A 275 7.32 -21.28 -2.34
CA GLU A 275 5.97 -20.74 -2.16
C GLU A 275 5.94 -19.20 -2.22
N ALA A 276 6.96 -18.54 -1.68
CA ALA A 276 7.13 -17.10 -1.76
C ALA A 276 7.33 -16.64 -3.21
N VAL A 277 8.20 -17.33 -3.96
CA VAL A 277 8.40 -17.10 -5.41
C VAL A 277 7.12 -17.33 -6.20
N ASP A 278 6.34 -18.37 -5.90
CA ASP A 278 5.07 -18.66 -6.57
C ASP A 278 4.06 -17.50 -6.45
N ARG A 279 3.98 -16.90 -5.25
CA ARG A 279 3.12 -15.73 -4.98
C ARG A 279 3.58 -14.50 -5.76
N LEU A 280 4.88 -14.22 -5.77
CA LEU A 280 5.43 -13.11 -6.55
C LEU A 280 5.20 -13.30 -8.05
N LEU A 281 5.48 -14.50 -8.58
CA LEU A 281 5.27 -14.79 -10.00
C LEU A 281 3.80 -14.63 -10.40
N THR A 282 2.88 -15.05 -9.54
CA THR A 282 1.44 -14.83 -9.77
C THR A 282 1.13 -13.33 -9.90
N LEU A 283 1.65 -12.49 -9.00
CA LEU A 283 1.49 -11.04 -9.07
C LEU A 283 2.12 -10.43 -10.33
N VAL A 284 3.35 -10.86 -10.66
CA VAL A 284 4.09 -10.37 -11.82
C VAL A 284 3.32 -10.64 -13.11
N PHE A 285 2.87 -11.88 -13.32
CA PHE A 285 2.18 -12.25 -14.55
C PHE A 285 0.77 -11.66 -14.65
N ASP A 286 -0.01 -11.67 -13.55
CA ASP A 286 -1.35 -11.08 -13.53
C ASP A 286 -1.32 -9.57 -13.91
N THR A 287 -0.36 -8.83 -13.38
CA THR A 287 -0.26 -7.37 -13.64
C THR A 287 0.35 -7.07 -15.01
N GLN A 288 1.34 -7.86 -15.45
CA GLN A 288 1.97 -7.65 -16.77
C GLN A 288 0.95 -7.81 -17.91
N GLU A 289 0.05 -8.78 -17.83
CA GLU A 289 -1.00 -8.97 -18.83
C GLU A 289 -1.88 -7.72 -18.96
N SER A 290 -2.30 -7.16 -17.83
CA SER A 290 -3.12 -5.94 -17.78
C SER A 290 -2.39 -4.72 -18.33
N LEU A 291 -1.11 -4.55 -18.01
CA LEU A 291 -0.30 -3.41 -18.46
C LEU A 291 0.00 -3.43 -19.97
N LYS A 292 0.04 -4.61 -20.60
CA LYS A 292 0.25 -4.75 -22.05
C LYS A 292 -0.99 -4.38 -22.86
N ASN A 293 -2.17 -4.71 -22.34
CA ASN A 293 -3.43 -4.62 -23.08
C ASN A 293 -4.17 -3.28 -22.90
N LYS A 294 -3.66 -2.39 -22.03
CA LYS A 294 -4.34 -1.13 -21.68
C LYS A 294 -3.66 0.12 -22.22
N PRO A 295 -4.43 1.21 -22.43
CA PRO A 295 -3.90 2.48 -22.95
C PRO A 295 -2.77 3.04 -22.08
N SER A 296 -1.88 3.80 -22.72
CA SER A 296 -0.83 4.57 -22.06
C SER A 296 -1.25 6.01 -21.72
N THR A 297 -2.55 6.31 -21.80
CA THR A 297 -3.13 7.64 -21.53
C THR A 297 -4.40 7.48 -20.69
N PHE A 298 -4.79 8.56 -20.02
CA PHE A 298 -6.01 8.65 -19.21
C PHE A 298 -6.69 10.01 -19.40
N ASP A 299 -7.97 10.09 -19.01
CA ASP A 299 -8.78 11.30 -19.16
C ASP A 299 -8.58 12.24 -17.97
N ILE A 300 -7.70 13.23 -18.16
CA ILE A 300 -7.32 14.19 -17.11
C ILE A 300 -8.53 15.00 -16.62
N GLU A 301 -9.43 15.42 -17.52
CA GLU A 301 -10.58 16.24 -17.15
C GLU A 301 -11.58 15.43 -16.32
N MET A 302 -11.82 14.17 -16.69
CA MET A 302 -12.65 13.27 -15.90
C MET A 302 -12.06 13.00 -14.51
N HIS A 303 -10.74 12.84 -14.42
CA HIS A 303 -10.05 12.63 -13.14
C HIS A 303 -10.18 13.86 -12.23
N HIS A 304 -9.98 15.07 -12.77
CA HIS A 304 -10.20 16.31 -12.03
C HIS A 304 -11.65 16.49 -11.58
N LEU A 305 -12.63 16.16 -12.44
CA LEU A 305 -14.05 16.21 -12.09
C LEU A 305 -14.38 15.29 -10.91
N ILE A 306 -13.86 14.06 -10.90
CA ILE A 306 -14.08 13.13 -9.78
C ILE A 306 -13.32 13.56 -8.53
N ALA A 307 -12.11 14.10 -8.65
CA ALA A 307 -11.38 14.65 -7.51
C ALA A 307 -12.15 15.82 -6.86
N GLN A 308 -12.72 16.70 -7.68
CA GLN A 308 -13.59 17.78 -7.22
C GLN A 308 -14.84 17.23 -6.51
N LYS A 309 -15.58 16.32 -7.15
CA LYS A 309 -16.79 15.73 -6.55
C LYS A 309 -16.49 15.01 -5.24
N ALA A 310 -15.39 14.26 -5.18
CA ALA A 310 -14.92 13.61 -3.96
C ALA A 310 -14.62 14.65 -2.87
N ALA A 311 -14.01 15.79 -3.21
CA ALA A 311 -13.77 16.86 -2.24
C ALA A 311 -15.08 17.49 -1.74
N GLU A 312 -16.03 17.77 -2.63
CA GLU A 312 -17.36 18.32 -2.31
C GLU A 312 -18.16 17.42 -1.38
N GLU A 313 -18.23 16.11 -1.66
CA GLU A 313 -18.92 15.11 -0.82
C GLU A 313 -18.23 14.90 0.54
N SER A 314 -17.00 15.36 0.70
CA SER A 314 -16.18 15.14 1.90
C SER A 314 -16.10 16.35 2.83
N MET A 315 -16.71 17.48 2.45
CA MET A 315 -16.75 18.66 3.32
C MET A 315 -17.76 18.44 4.45
N VAL A 316 -17.33 18.64 5.69
CA VAL A 316 -18.20 18.51 6.87
C VAL A 316 -18.59 19.89 7.37
N LEU A 317 -19.88 20.24 7.26
CA LEU A 317 -20.42 21.46 7.84
C LEU A 317 -20.59 21.29 9.36
N LEU A 318 -19.61 21.73 10.13
CA LEU A 318 -19.60 21.58 11.59
C LEU A 318 -20.57 22.53 12.32
N LYS A 319 -20.79 23.73 11.76
CA LYS A 319 -21.58 24.79 12.38
C LYS A 319 -22.20 25.72 11.33
N ASN A 320 -23.47 26.07 11.49
CA ASN A 320 -24.18 27.00 10.60
C ASN A 320 -25.20 27.88 11.38
N ASP A 321 -24.70 28.63 12.36
CA ASP A 321 -25.54 29.56 13.14
C ASP A 321 -26.08 30.67 12.25
N ASN A 322 -27.33 31.09 12.53
CA ASN A 322 -28.00 32.18 11.81
C ASN A 322 -28.07 31.99 10.29
N GLN A 323 -27.97 30.75 9.79
CA GLN A 323 -27.99 30.44 8.36
C GLN A 323 -26.93 31.24 7.58
N CYS A 324 -25.70 31.31 8.13
CA CYS A 324 -24.60 32.02 7.49
C CYS A 324 -24.15 31.38 6.15
N LEU A 325 -24.46 30.10 5.95
CA LEU A 325 -24.31 29.37 4.69
C LEU A 325 -25.66 28.83 4.18
N PRO A 326 -25.88 28.77 2.85
CA PRO A 326 -24.95 29.17 1.79
C PRO A 326 -24.83 30.70 1.64
N LEU A 327 -23.69 31.15 1.10
CA LEU A 327 -23.51 32.56 0.74
C LEU A 327 -24.49 32.96 -0.38
N LYS A 328 -24.93 34.21 -0.37
CA LYS A 328 -25.85 34.73 -1.40
C LYS A 328 -25.09 35.15 -2.64
N GLU A 329 -25.74 35.04 -3.79
CA GLU A 329 -25.26 35.62 -5.03
C GLU A 329 -25.05 37.13 -4.87
N HIS A 330 -23.91 37.65 -5.33
CA HIS A 330 -23.47 39.05 -5.17
C HIS A 330 -23.26 39.55 -3.72
N GLN A 331 -23.19 38.66 -2.73
CA GLN A 331 -22.79 39.04 -1.38
C GLN A 331 -21.37 39.61 -1.37
N LYS A 332 -21.19 40.78 -0.77
CA LYS A 332 -19.84 41.34 -0.54
C LYS A 332 -19.16 40.49 0.53
N ILE A 333 -18.04 39.86 0.17
CA ILE A 333 -17.27 38.98 1.04
C ILE A 333 -15.84 39.50 1.21
N ALA A 334 -15.26 39.24 2.37
CA ALA A 334 -13.83 39.37 2.62
C ALA A 334 -13.26 37.98 2.86
N VAL A 335 -12.25 37.58 2.07
CA VAL A 335 -11.55 36.30 2.21
C VAL A 335 -10.30 36.55 3.03
N ILE A 336 -10.18 35.90 4.20
CA ILE A 336 -9.10 36.12 5.18
C ILE A 336 -8.50 34.76 5.57
N GLY A 337 -7.16 34.69 5.59
CA GLY A 337 -6.40 33.53 6.04
C GLY A 337 -5.42 33.01 4.99
N ASP A 338 -4.27 32.51 5.43
CA ASP A 338 -3.16 32.14 4.55
C ASP A 338 -3.53 31.01 3.57
N PHE A 339 -4.38 30.07 3.99
CA PHE A 339 -4.82 28.96 3.14
C PHE A 339 -5.65 29.38 1.92
N ALA A 340 -6.19 30.60 1.89
CA ALA A 340 -6.86 31.13 0.70
C ALA A 340 -5.86 31.47 -0.43
N ARG A 341 -4.59 31.69 -0.08
CA ARG A 341 -3.50 31.98 -1.03
C ARG A 341 -2.59 30.77 -1.22
N GLU A 342 -2.20 30.13 -0.12
CA GLU A 342 -1.31 28.96 -0.09
C GLU A 342 -2.12 27.71 0.26
N LEU A 343 -2.64 27.04 -0.77
CA LEU A 343 -3.53 25.90 -0.59
C LEU A 343 -2.81 24.72 0.07
N ARG A 344 -3.41 24.19 1.14
CA ARG A 344 -3.01 22.91 1.73
C ARG A 344 -4.04 21.84 1.39
N PHE A 345 -3.77 21.10 0.32
CA PHE A 345 -4.69 20.11 -0.25
C PHE A 345 -4.23 18.65 -0.05
N GLN A 346 -3.02 18.46 0.48
CA GLN A 346 -2.45 17.15 0.82
C GLN A 346 -1.53 17.23 2.04
N GLY A 347 -1.11 16.07 2.56
CA GLY A 347 -0.04 15.96 3.54
C GLY A 347 1.35 15.94 2.87
N ALA A 348 2.35 15.48 3.63
CA ALA A 348 3.71 15.27 3.15
C ALA A 348 4.18 13.87 3.55
N GLY A 349 5.00 13.24 2.71
CA GLY A 349 5.50 11.88 2.94
C GLY A 349 5.82 11.15 1.65
#